data_AF-A0A972N5G4-F1
#
_entry.id   AF-A0A972N5G4-F1
#
_cell.length_a   1.000
_cell.length_b   1.000
_cell.length_c   1.000
_cell.angle_alpha   90.00
_cell.angle_beta   90.00
_cell.angle_gamma   90.00
#
_symmetry.space_group_name_H-M   'P 1'
#
loop_
_entity.id
_entity.type
_entity.pdbx_description
1 polymer ?
#
loop_
_entity_poly.entity_id
_entity_poly.type
_entity_poly.pdbx_seq_one_letter_code
_entity_poly.pdbx_strand_id
1 'polypeptide(L)'
;MPKYVCHHCGYPITNINPSPEDRCPNCGWHLRVCANCQFYDGVSCMLEEPYVMESAIRGNRCPHFKFRAIEEEEEKPAATEEDVPELQVNIDVIVAGIDGSKHSQKVVTYVADLAHRYDARVYLVYAHHPIPTWLGDKELERVAGEEVARGMMLLAPYVDLLRRAGVQVDPEVLEGPAPKAILNVADTRNADIIVVGSRGQGAIRGLLLGSVSERVIRLAKCPVLVVR
;
A
#
# COMPACT_ATOMS: atom_id res chain seq x y z
N MET A 1 41.26 -26.21 -8.53
CA MET A 1 40.10 -25.39 -8.95
C MET A 1 40.21 -24.03 -8.28
N PRO A 2 40.00 -22.90 -8.98
CA PRO A 2 40.05 -21.58 -8.36
C PRO A 2 38.94 -21.48 -7.30
N LYS A 3 39.29 -21.06 -6.08
CA LYS A 3 38.34 -20.95 -4.97
C LYS A 3 37.49 -19.67 -5.02
N TYR A 4 37.93 -18.68 -5.79
CA TYR A 4 37.32 -17.36 -5.86
C TYR A 4 37.26 -16.86 -7.30
N VAL A 5 36.26 -16.05 -7.62
CA VAL A 5 36.09 -15.39 -8.92
C VAL A 5 35.82 -13.91 -8.68
N CYS A 6 36.36 -13.03 -9.53
CA CYS A 6 36.06 -11.60 -9.45
C CYS A 6 34.59 -11.38 -9.75
N HIS A 7 33.86 -10.70 -8.86
CA HIS A 7 32.44 -10.45 -9.05
C HIS A 7 32.14 -9.49 -10.22
N HIS A 8 33.06 -8.57 -10.50
CA HIS A 8 32.89 -7.58 -11.57
C HIS A 8 33.05 -8.19 -12.98
N CYS A 9 34.03 -9.08 -13.19
CA CYS A 9 34.36 -9.58 -14.54
C CYS A 9 34.42 -11.11 -14.65
N GLY A 10 34.12 -11.85 -13.58
CA GLY A 10 34.16 -13.32 -13.56
C GLY A 10 35.56 -13.94 -13.57
N TYR A 11 36.64 -13.12 -13.59
CA TYR A 11 38.00 -13.63 -13.69
C TYR A 11 38.36 -14.53 -12.49
N PRO A 12 38.83 -15.77 -12.70
CA PRO A 12 39.19 -16.67 -11.62
C PRO A 12 40.41 -16.15 -10.85
N ILE A 13 40.22 -15.96 -9.54
CA ILE A 13 41.29 -15.54 -8.64
C ILE A 13 41.94 -16.81 -8.09
N THR A 14 43.18 -17.04 -8.52
CA THR A 14 43.98 -18.20 -8.13
C THR A 14 44.74 -17.98 -6.83
N ASN A 15 44.78 -16.75 -6.31
CA ASN A 15 45.39 -16.44 -5.02
C ASN A 15 44.59 -17.08 -3.88
N ILE A 16 45.27 -17.82 -3.02
CA ILE A 16 44.65 -18.68 -2.00
C ILE A 16 44.09 -17.83 -0.84
N ASN A 17 44.54 -16.58 -0.68
CA ASN A 17 44.10 -15.68 0.40
C ASN A 17 44.19 -14.19 -0.02
N PRO A 18 43.25 -13.66 -0.83
CA PRO A 18 43.30 -12.28 -1.30
C PRO A 18 43.03 -11.26 -0.17
N SER A 19 43.87 -10.22 -0.09
CA SER A 19 43.74 -9.13 0.88
C SER A 19 42.72 -8.07 0.40
N PRO A 20 42.09 -7.26 1.29
CA PRO A 20 41.13 -6.23 0.90
C PRO A 20 41.70 -5.14 -0.04
N GLU A 21 43.01 -4.93 0.00
CA GLU A 21 43.75 -4.03 -0.90
C GLU A 21 44.14 -4.66 -2.26
N ASP A 22 43.96 -5.97 -2.44
CA ASP A 22 44.29 -6.63 -3.70
C ASP A 22 43.30 -6.24 -4.81
N ARG A 23 43.82 -6.12 -6.03
CA ARG A 23 43.03 -5.79 -7.23
C ARG A 23 42.95 -6.97 -8.17
N CYS A 24 41.81 -7.11 -8.83
CA CYS A 24 41.64 -8.08 -9.90
C CYS A 24 42.67 -7.80 -11.01
N PRO A 25 43.49 -8.78 -11.43
CA PRO A 25 44.48 -8.58 -12.50
C PRO A 25 43.85 -8.21 -13.85
N ASN A 26 42.59 -8.61 -14.07
CA ASN A 26 41.91 -8.40 -15.34
C ASN A 26 41.26 -7.01 -15.44
N CYS A 27 40.54 -6.56 -14.40
CA CYS A 27 39.78 -5.31 -14.45
C CYS A 27 40.21 -4.24 -13.43
N GLY A 28 41.23 -4.52 -12.60
CA GLY A 28 41.79 -3.55 -11.65
C GLY A 28 40.89 -3.21 -10.44
N TRP A 29 39.72 -3.85 -10.31
CA TRP A 29 38.78 -3.65 -9.20
C TRP A 29 39.29 -4.29 -7.91
N HIS A 30 39.08 -3.61 -6.76
CA HIS A 30 39.43 -4.17 -5.46
C HIS A 30 38.61 -5.43 -5.13
N LEU A 31 39.29 -6.46 -4.64
CA LEU A 31 38.72 -7.73 -4.20
C LEU A 31 38.12 -7.57 -2.78
N ARG A 32 37.16 -6.66 -2.60
CA ARG A 32 36.48 -6.48 -1.31
C ARG A 32 35.54 -7.65 -1.04
N VAL A 33 35.94 -8.53 -0.13
CA VAL A 33 35.02 -9.40 0.61
C VAL A 33 34.22 -8.49 1.56
N CYS A 34 32.89 -8.56 1.50
CA CYS A 34 32.02 -7.70 2.31
C CYS A 34 32.24 -7.96 3.82
N ALA A 35 32.83 -7.01 4.54
CA ALA A 35 33.10 -7.09 5.97
C ALA A 35 31.86 -7.00 6.88
N ASN A 36 30.64 -7.04 6.31
CA ASN A 36 29.38 -6.92 7.05
C ASN A 36 28.54 -8.21 7.12
N CYS A 37 29.07 -9.34 6.62
CA CYS A 37 28.47 -10.66 6.79
C CYS A 37 29.39 -11.52 7.67
N GLN A 38 29.24 -11.44 8.99
CA GLN A 38 29.64 -12.55 9.85
C GLN A 38 28.53 -13.61 9.82
N PHE A 39 28.94 -14.85 9.60
CA PHE A 39 28.17 -16.10 9.55
C PHE A 39 27.77 -16.64 8.16
N TYR A 40 28.59 -17.58 7.72
CA TYR A 40 28.19 -18.82 7.05
C TYR A 40 27.08 -19.53 7.86
N ASP A 41 25.91 -19.72 7.27
CA ASP A 41 25.35 -21.05 7.00
C ASP A 41 24.27 -20.89 5.92
N GLY A 42 24.47 -21.56 4.78
CA GLY A 42 23.74 -21.27 3.55
C GLY A 42 22.30 -21.76 3.58
N VAL A 43 21.33 -20.83 3.52
CA VAL A 43 20.05 -20.93 2.80
C VAL A 43 19.60 -19.50 2.50
N SER A 44 19.15 -19.20 1.28
CA SER A 44 18.82 -17.87 0.79
C SER A 44 17.78 -17.13 1.65
N CYS A 45 18.08 -15.88 2.00
CA CYS A 45 17.16 -14.93 2.61
C CYS A 45 16.02 -14.59 1.64
N MET A 46 14.80 -15.07 1.91
CA MET A 46 13.56 -14.52 1.38
C MET A 46 13.11 -13.39 2.30
N LEU A 47 12.94 -12.18 1.78
CA LEU A 47 12.16 -11.14 2.44
C LEU A 47 11.22 -10.49 1.42
N GLU A 48 9.93 -10.76 1.63
CA GLU A 48 8.79 -10.02 1.12
C GLU A 48 8.63 -8.69 1.89
N GLU A 49 8.09 -7.70 1.18
CA GLU A 49 7.62 -6.36 1.63
C GLU A 49 8.64 -5.27 2.04
N PRO A 50 8.40 -3.99 1.66
CA PRO A 50 9.29 -2.86 1.92
C PRO A 50 8.77 -1.99 3.10
N TYR A 51 9.60 -1.84 4.13
CA TYR A 51 9.49 -0.70 5.06
C TYR A 51 10.78 0.12 5.01
N VAL A 52 10.62 1.36 4.57
CA VAL A 52 11.66 2.35 4.33
C VAL A 52 12.11 2.92 5.70
N MET A 53 13.40 3.24 5.86
CA MET A 53 13.88 4.61 6.15
C MET A 53 15.31 4.68 6.73
N GLU A 54 16.05 5.65 6.19
CA GLU A 54 17.09 6.44 6.87
C GLU A 54 18.36 5.72 7.35
N SER A 55 19.19 5.29 6.40
CA SER A 55 20.66 5.32 6.57
C SER A 55 21.48 5.20 5.28
N ALA A 56 20.87 5.06 4.10
CA ALA A 56 21.59 4.81 2.85
C ALA A 56 22.13 6.06 2.11
N ILE A 57 22.14 7.25 2.73
CA ILE A 57 22.83 8.43 2.15
C ILE A 57 24.36 8.34 2.32
N ARG A 58 24.89 7.33 3.02
CA ARG A 58 26.33 7.02 3.02
C ARG A 58 26.61 5.61 2.51
N GLY A 59 26.59 5.47 1.18
CA GLY A 59 27.63 4.72 0.45
C GLY A 59 27.98 3.28 0.86
N ASN A 60 27.04 2.47 1.36
CA ASN A 60 27.26 1.04 1.57
C ASN A 60 26.03 0.22 1.10
N ARG A 61 26.13 -0.39 -0.09
CA ARG A 61 25.13 -1.33 -0.62
C ARG A 61 25.67 -2.76 -0.54
N CYS A 62 24.91 -3.64 0.09
CA CYS A 62 25.16 -5.09 0.18
C CYS A 62 24.87 -5.76 -1.19
N PRO A 63 25.70 -6.69 -1.70
CA PRO A 63 25.59 -7.19 -3.08
C PRO A 63 24.74 -8.46 -3.28
N HIS A 64 23.92 -8.90 -2.32
CA HIS A 64 23.16 -10.15 -2.45
C HIS A 64 21.84 -10.09 -3.22
N PHE A 65 21.46 -8.95 -3.80
CA PHE A 65 20.27 -8.85 -4.66
C PHE A 65 20.68 -8.78 -6.14
N LYS A 66 20.43 -9.87 -6.89
CA LYS A 66 20.51 -9.86 -8.35
C LYS A 66 19.26 -9.16 -8.91
N PHE A 67 19.43 -8.00 -9.52
CA PHE A 67 18.46 -7.53 -10.50
C PHE A 67 18.64 -8.36 -11.78
N ARG A 68 17.53 -8.91 -12.28
CA ARG A 68 17.45 -9.52 -13.61
C ARG A 68 17.58 -8.40 -14.63
N ALA A 69 18.59 -8.47 -15.49
CA ALA A 69 18.73 -7.56 -16.62
C ALA A 69 17.49 -7.73 -17.53
N ILE A 70 16.82 -6.61 -17.77
CA ILE A 70 15.89 -6.41 -18.87
C ILE A 70 16.77 -6.34 -20.12
N GLU A 71 16.42 -7.08 -21.17
CA GLU A 71 17.10 -6.97 -22.46
C GLU A 71 17.11 -5.50 -22.90
N GLU A 72 18.23 -5.08 -23.50
CA GLU A 72 18.51 -3.71 -23.95
C GLU A 72 17.36 -3.17 -24.83
N GLU A 73 16.40 -2.48 -24.24
CA GLU A 73 15.62 -1.50 -24.97
C GLU A 73 16.55 -0.30 -25.19
N GLU A 74 16.78 0.00 -26.47
CA GLU A 74 17.57 1.14 -26.94
C GLU A 74 17.37 2.37 -26.07
N GLU A 75 18.48 2.94 -25.61
CA GLU A 75 18.53 4.09 -24.71
C GLU A 75 17.83 5.29 -25.37
N LYS A 76 16.52 5.42 -25.11
CA LYS A 76 15.73 6.58 -25.50
C LYS A 76 16.32 7.77 -24.76
N PRO A 77 16.67 8.88 -25.45
CA PRO A 77 17.32 10.03 -24.81
C PRO A 77 16.50 10.50 -23.62
N ALA A 78 17.21 10.90 -22.55
CA ALA A 78 16.61 11.38 -21.31
C ALA A 78 15.58 12.47 -21.63
N ALA A 79 14.34 12.20 -21.23
CA ALA A 79 13.24 13.15 -21.20
C ALA A 79 13.73 14.49 -20.62
N THR A 80 13.62 15.57 -21.40
CA THR A 80 13.83 16.94 -20.91
C THR A 80 12.72 17.30 -19.91
N GLU A 81 12.81 18.44 -19.19
CA GLU A 81 11.74 18.89 -18.27
C GLU A 81 10.36 19.03 -18.96
N GLU A 82 10.33 19.04 -20.31
CA GLU A 82 9.12 19.09 -21.15
C GLU A 82 8.53 17.69 -21.46
N ASP A 83 9.24 16.60 -21.14
CA ASP A 83 8.91 15.22 -21.52
C ASP A 83 8.39 14.35 -20.35
N VAL A 84 8.16 14.92 -19.16
CA VAL A 84 7.33 14.23 -18.16
C VAL A 84 5.91 14.33 -18.67
N PRO A 85 5.29 13.23 -19.18
CA PRO A 85 3.87 13.31 -19.52
C PRO A 85 3.17 13.78 -18.26
N GLU A 86 2.41 14.88 -18.35
CA GLU A 86 1.43 15.20 -17.33
C GLU A 86 0.62 13.92 -17.14
N LEU A 87 0.90 13.20 -16.05
CA LEU A 87 0.09 12.08 -15.63
C LEU A 87 -1.25 12.72 -15.31
N GLN A 88 -2.14 12.76 -16.31
CA GLN A 88 -3.53 13.11 -16.12
C GLN A 88 -4.13 11.98 -15.30
N VAL A 89 -3.96 12.10 -13.98
CA VAL A 89 -4.58 11.20 -13.02
C VAL A 89 -6.06 11.51 -13.07
N ASN A 90 -6.82 10.66 -13.76
CA ASN A 90 -8.26 10.70 -13.72
C ASN A 90 -8.72 9.85 -12.52
N ILE A 91 -9.63 10.38 -11.71
CA ILE A 91 -10.23 9.68 -10.58
C ILE A 91 -11.74 9.73 -10.79
N ASP A 92 -12.32 8.64 -11.26
CA ASP A 92 -13.75 8.54 -11.55
C ASP A 92 -14.51 7.93 -10.37
N VAL A 93 -13.87 7.02 -9.61
CA VAL A 93 -14.50 6.29 -8.50
C VAL A 93 -13.65 6.35 -7.23
N ILE A 94 -14.24 6.91 -6.18
CA ILE A 94 -13.67 6.99 -4.84
C ILE A 94 -14.45 6.06 -3.90
N VAL A 95 -13.76 5.20 -3.16
CA VAL A 95 -14.35 4.41 -2.07
C VAL A 95 -13.84 4.94 -0.74
N ALA A 96 -14.73 5.30 0.19
CA ALA A 96 -14.33 5.84 1.48
C ALA A 96 -14.91 5.05 2.66
N GLY A 97 -14.04 4.58 3.55
CA GLY A 97 -14.44 3.86 4.77
C GLY A 97 -14.83 4.82 5.89
N ILE A 98 -16.04 4.66 6.43
CA ILE A 98 -16.61 5.49 7.50
C ILE A 98 -16.97 4.60 8.68
N ASP A 99 -16.63 5.02 9.90
CA ASP A 99 -16.93 4.32 11.16
C ASP A 99 -17.64 5.21 12.18
N GLY A 100 -18.09 6.40 11.75
CA GLY A 100 -18.76 7.39 12.58
C GLY A 100 -17.83 8.10 13.58
N SER A 101 -16.52 7.85 13.55
CA SER A 101 -15.57 8.51 14.46
C SER A 101 -15.25 9.94 14.03
N LYS A 102 -14.59 10.72 14.90
CA LYS A 102 -14.11 12.07 14.53
C LYS A 102 -13.18 12.07 13.31
N HIS A 103 -12.43 10.98 13.08
CA HIS A 103 -11.55 10.86 11.91
C HIS A 103 -12.37 10.66 10.62
N SER A 104 -13.57 10.05 10.71
CA SER A 104 -14.49 9.93 9.56
C SER A 104 -14.92 11.30 9.03
N GLN A 105 -15.09 12.31 9.89
CA GLN A 105 -15.43 13.66 9.44
C GLN A 105 -14.34 14.26 8.53
N LYS A 106 -13.07 14.07 8.91
CA LYS A 106 -11.95 14.53 8.09
C LYS A 106 -11.89 13.78 6.76
N VAL A 107 -12.06 12.45 6.79
CA VAL A 107 -12.14 11.64 5.56
C VAL A 107 -13.14 12.23 4.59
N VAL A 108 -14.35 12.55 5.05
CA VAL A 108 -15.41 13.10 4.19
C VAL A 108 -15.05 14.48 3.62
N THR A 109 -14.35 15.33 4.38
CA THR A 109 -13.84 16.61 3.85
C THR A 109 -12.85 16.41 2.70
N TYR A 110 -11.89 15.49 2.84
CA TYR A 110 -10.93 15.19 1.77
C TYR A 110 -11.61 14.54 0.56
N VAL A 111 -12.55 13.63 0.80
CA VAL A 111 -13.34 12.99 -0.26
C VAL A 111 -14.17 14.02 -1.03
N ALA A 112 -14.75 15.01 -0.35
CA ALA A 112 -15.50 16.08 -1.01
C ALA A 112 -14.62 16.91 -1.96
N ASP A 113 -13.42 17.32 -1.50
CA ASP A 113 -12.47 18.07 -2.33
C ASP A 113 -12.00 17.26 -3.54
N LEU A 114 -11.66 15.98 -3.31
CA LEU A 114 -11.21 15.08 -4.37
C LEU A 114 -12.31 14.84 -5.40
N ALA A 115 -13.52 14.51 -4.94
CA ALA A 115 -14.65 14.26 -5.82
C ALA A 115 -15.02 15.50 -6.63
N HIS A 116 -14.97 16.70 -6.03
CA HIS A 116 -15.25 17.93 -6.73
C HIS A 116 -14.21 18.24 -7.82
N ARG A 117 -12.92 18.00 -7.54
CA ARG A 117 -11.83 18.25 -8.50
C ARG A 117 -11.90 17.35 -9.73
N TYR A 118 -12.32 16.10 -9.55
CA TYR A 118 -12.28 15.09 -10.59
C TYR A 118 -13.68 14.69 -11.12
N ASP A 119 -14.75 15.34 -10.64
CA ASP A 119 -16.14 14.95 -10.90
C ASP A 119 -16.42 13.47 -10.57
N ALA A 120 -15.78 12.98 -9.50
CA ALA A 120 -15.77 11.56 -9.16
C ALA A 120 -17.04 11.13 -8.40
N ARG A 121 -17.47 9.88 -8.63
CA ARG A 121 -18.48 9.23 -7.81
C ARG A 121 -17.86 8.69 -6.52
N VAL A 122 -18.58 8.84 -5.42
CA VAL A 122 -18.17 8.39 -4.10
C VAL A 122 -19.05 7.24 -3.62
N TYR A 123 -18.42 6.16 -3.13
CA TYR A 123 -19.08 5.13 -2.34
C TYR A 123 -18.65 5.25 -0.88
N LEU A 124 -19.59 5.57 0.01
CA LEU A 124 -19.33 5.59 1.46
C LEU A 124 -19.63 4.23 2.06
N VAL A 125 -18.61 3.57 2.59
CA VAL A 125 -18.71 2.20 3.09
C VAL A 125 -18.73 2.20 4.62
N TYR A 126 -19.77 1.61 5.19
CA TYR A 126 -19.84 1.23 6.60
C TYR A 126 -19.96 -0.29 6.72
N ALA A 127 -19.25 -0.88 7.68
CA ALA A 127 -19.34 -2.30 7.96
C ALA A 127 -19.84 -2.56 9.38
N HIS A 128 -20.92 -3.31 9.50
CA HIS A 128 -21.43 -3.76 10.79
C HIS A 128 -20.89 -5.14 11.15
N HIS A 129 -20.96 -5.48 12.44
CA HIS A 129 -20.50 -6.78 12.91
C HIS A 129 -21.35 -7.93 12.34
N PRO A 130 -20.74 -9.12 12.12
CA PRO A 130 -21.46 -10.31 11.70
C PRO A 130 -22.62 -10.63 12.64
N ILE A 131 -23.76 -10.98 12.04
CA ILE A 131 -24.94 -11.35 12.81
C ILE A 131 -24.83 -12.83 13.20
N PRO A 132 -25.06 -13.19 14.46
CA PRO A 132 -24.96 -14.58 14.89
C PRO A 132 -25.84 -15.53 14.09
N THR A 133 -25.21 -16.54 13.47
CA THR A 133 -25.87 -17.50 12.58
C THR A 133 -26.73 -18.54 13.31
N TRP A 134 -26.67 -18.58 14.64
CA TRP A 134 -27.54 -19.46 15.46
C TRP A 134 -28.93 -18.86 15.72
N LEU A 135 -29.22 -17.66 15.20
CA LEU A 135 -30.58 -17.11 15.18
C LEU A 135 -31.44 -17.88 14.16
N GLY A 136 -32.71 -18.07 14.45
CA GLY A 136 -33.65 -18.62 13.46
C GLY A 136 -33.89 -17.66 12.31
N ASP A 137 -34.24 -18.17 11.12
CA ASP A 137 -34.29 -17.40 9.86
C ASP A 137 -35.03 -16.05 9.96
N LYS A 138 -36.23 -16.03 10.55
CA LYS A 138 -37.02 -14.79 10.71
C LYS A 138 -36.33 -13.75 11.59
N GLU A 139 -35.64 -14.21 12.62
CA GLU A 139 -34.93 -13.34 13.55
C GLU A 139 -33.64 -12.82 12.93
N LEU A 140 -32.95 -13.67 12.16
CA LEU A 140 -31.78 -13.28 11.37
C LEU A 140 -32.14 -12.16 10.37
N GLU A 141 -33.21 -12.33 9.60
CA GLU A 141 -33.69 -11.31 8.65
C GLU A 141 -34.03 -9.98 9.34
N ARG A 142 -34.72 -10.04 10.49
CA ARG A 142 -35.07 -8.86 11.28
C ARG A 142 -33.83 -8.12 11.76
N VAL A 143 -32.89 -8.82 12.37
CA VAL A 143 -31.65 -8.23 12.90
C VAL A 143 -30.79 -7.67 11.76
N ALA A 144 -30.72 -8.37 10.61
CA ALA A 144 -30.01 -7.88 9.44
C ALA A 144 -30.59 -6.57 8.91
N GLY A 145 -31.92 -6.48 8.79
CA GLY A 145 -32.59 -5.24 8.43
C GLY A 145 -32.28 -4.09 9.40
N GLU A 146 -32.25 -4.38 10.70
CA GLU A 146 -31.95 -3.37 11.74
C GLU A 146 -30.50 -2.89 11.74
N GLU A 147 -29.53 -3.78 11.48
CA GLU A 147 -28.12 -3.39 11.34
C GLU A 147 -27.90 -2.55 10.08
N VAL A 148 -28.53 -2.94 8.96
CA VAL A 148 -28.48 -2.15 7.72
C VAL A 148 -29.10 -0.77 7.93
N ALA A 149 -30.28 -0.69 8.56
CA ALA A 149 -30.92 0.58 8.88
C ALA A 149 -30.06 1.47 9.77
N ARG A 150 -29.41 0.90 10.80
CA ARG A 150 -28.48 1.63 11.68
C ARG A 150 -27.25 2.13 10.93
N GLY A 151 -26.67 1.31 10.06
CA GLY A 151 -25.55 1.72 9.21
C GLY A 151 -25.93 2.86 8.28
N MET A 152 -27.11 2.80 7.66
CA MET A 152 -27.64 3.88 6.81
C MET A 152 -27.85 5.17 7.60
N MET A 153 -28.40 5.09 8.81
CA MET A 153 -28.53 6.25 9.70
C MET A 153 -27.17 6.86 10.07
N LEU A 154 -26.14 6.04 10.27
CA LEU A 154 -24.78 6.51 10.54
C LEU A 154 -24.18 7.23 9.34
N LEU A 155 -24.41 6.73 8.13
CA LEU A 155 -23.89 7.32 6.89
C LEU A 155 -24.66 8.57 6.45
N ALA A 156 -25.95 8.67 6.76
CA ALA A 156 -26.84 9.77 6.36
C ALA A 156 -26.24 11.19 6.49
N PRO A 157 -25.68 11.62 7.64
CA PRO A 157 -25.12 12.97 7.76
C PRO A 157 -23.95 13.24 6.80
N TYR A 158 -23.16 12.22 6.45
CA TYR A 158 -22.03 12.35 5.53
C TYR A 158 -22.50 12.36 4.08
N VAL A 159 -23.49 11.54 3.75
CA VAL A 159 -24.16 11.55 2.44
C VAL A 159 -24.78 12.92 2.18
N ASP A 160 -25.51 13.48 3.14
CA ASP A 160 -26.13 14.81 3.03
C ASP A 160 -25.09 15.93 2.89
N LEU A 161 -23.92 15.78 3.53
CA LEU A 161 -22.81 16.73 3.38
C LEU A 161 -22.26 16.69 1.95
N LEU A 162 -21.95 15.50 1.42
CA LEU A 162 -21.41 15.33 0.08
C LEU A 162 -22.40 15.76 -1.01
N ARG A 163 -23.68 15.40 -0.88
CA ARG A 163 -24.73 15.83 -1.82
C ARG A 163 -24.89 17.34 -1.86
N ARG A 164 -24.82 18.02 -0.71
CA ARG A 164 -24.85 19.50 -0.66
C ARG A 164 -23.63 20.14 -1.31
N ALA A 165 -22.50 19.43 -1.37
CA ALA A 165 -21.32 19.83 -2.11
C ALA A 165 -21.38 19.46 -3.61
N GLY A 166 -22.50 18.94 -4.10
CA GLY A 166 -22.68 18.56 -5.50
C GLY A 166 -22.05 17.21 -5.88
N VAL A 167 -21.61 16.41 -4.91
CA VAL A 167 -20.94 15.13 -5.16
C VAL A 167 -21.96 14.01 -5.37
N GLN A 168 -21.74 13.18 -6.39
CA GLN A 168 -22.47 11.91 -6.57
C GLN A 168 -22.02 10.92 -5.49
N VAL A 169 -22.92 10.53 -4.59
CA VAL A 169 -22.59 9.65 -3.47
C VAL A 169 -23.63 8.56 -3.24
N ASP A 170 -23.14 7.34 -3.10
CA ASP A 170 -23.90 6.13 -2.80
C ASP A 170 -23.42 5.51 -1.45
N PRO A 171 -24.32 5.34 -0.46
CA PRO A 171 -23.98 4.64 0.77
C PRO A 171 -24.01 3.12 0.58
N GLU A 172 -23.02 2.44 1.13
CA GLU A 172 -22.84 0.99 1.10
C GLU A 172 -22.72 0.48 2.54
N VAL A 173 -23.68 -0.35 2.97
CA VAL A 173 -23.67 -0.97 4.31
C VAL A 173 -23.50 -2.47 4.14
N LEU A 174 -22.40 -3.01 4.67
CA LEU A 174 -22.04 -4.41 4.51
C LEU A 174 -21.87 -5.09 5.86
N GLU A 175 -22.15 -6.39 5.89
CA GLU A 175 -21.81 -7.23 7.03
C GLU A 175 -20.34 -7.66 6.96
N GLY A 176 -19.66 -7.61 8.11
CA GLY A 176 -18.36 -8.26 8.31
C GLY A 176 -17.22 -7.32 8.66
N PRO A 177 -15.96 -7.78 8.56
CA PRO A 177 -14.81 -6.96 8.89
C PRO A 177 -14.69 -5.75 7.96
N ALA A 178 -14.58 -4.55 8.53
CA ALA A 178 -14.47 -3.29 7.79
C ALA A 178 -13.43 -3.29 6.65
N PRO A 179 -12.19 -3.82 6.82
CA PRO A 179 -11.23 -3.85 5.72
C PRO A 179 -11.74 -4.67 4.53
N LYS A 180 -12.38 -5.81 4.81
CA LYS A 180 -12.92 -6.69 3.76
C LYS A 180 -14.09 -6.02 3.03
N ALA A 181 -14.99 -5.36 3.76
CA ALA A 181 -16.09 -4.61 3.15
C ALA A 181 -15.58 -3.50 2.22
N ILE A 182 -14.62 -2.69 2.69
CA ILE A 182 -14.01 -1.60 1.91
C ILE A 182 -13.34 -2.15 0.64
N LEU A 183 -12.50 -3.18 0.78
CA LEU A 183 -11.80 -3.80 -0.36
C LEU A 183 -12.77 -4.45 -1.35
N ASN A 184 -13.82 -5.11 -0.86
CA ASN A 184 -14.84 -5.71 -1.72
C ASN A 184 -15.58 -4.65 -2.55
N VAL A 185 -15.97 -3.52 -1.93
CA VAL A 185 -16.61 -2.42 -2.66
C VAL A 185 -15.63 -1.80 -3.65
N ALA A 186 -14.36 -1.60 -3.26
CA ALA A 186 -13.33 -1.10 -4.15
C ALA A 186 -13.13 -1.98 -5.39
N ASP A 187 -13.01 -3.30 -5.19
CA ASP A 187 -12.89 -4.26 -6.28
C ASP A 187 -14.15 -4.29 -7.16
N THR A 188 -15.34 -4.27 -6.55
CA THR A 188 -16.62 -4.38 -7.29
C THR A 188 -16.96 -3.12 -8.08
N ARG A 189 -16.56 -1.95 -7.56
CA ARG A 189 -16.82 -0.65 -8.19
C ARG A 189 -15.66 -0.17 -9.06
N ASN A 190 -14.56 -0.93 -9.17
CA ASN A 190 -13.31 -0.53 -9.81
C ASN A 190 -12.81 0.82 -9.29
N ALA A 191 -12.61 0.93 -7.98
CA ALA A 191 -12.18 2.18 -7.36
C ALA A 191 -10.78 2.58 -7.83
N ASP A 192 -10.63 3.86 -8.19
CA ASP A 192 -9.33 4.46 -8.51
C ASP A 192 -8.55 4.81 -7.25
N ILE A 193 -9.27 5.05 -6.15
CA ILE A 193 -8.68 5.36 -4.85
C ILE A 193 -9.58 4.95 -3.70
N ILE A 194 -8.95 4.42 -2.64
CA ILE A 194 -9.61 4.19 -1.35
C ILE A 194 -9.18 5.28 -0.37
N VAL A 195 -10.14 5.89 0.33
CA VAL A 195 -9.88 6.87 1.38
C VAL A 195 -10.31 6.31 2.74
N VAL A 196 -9.38 6.30 3.70
CA VAL A 196 -9.65 5.81 5.07
C VAL A 196 -9.03 6.73 6.11
N GLY A 197 -9.59 6.71 7.32
CA GLY A 197 -8.97 7.37 8.47
C GLY A 197 -7.74 6.60 8.93
N SER A 198 -6.70 7.30 9.36
CA SER A 198 -5.54 6.75 10.07
C SER A 198 -5.93 6.03 11.37
N ARG A 199 -7.10 6.36 11.94
CA ARG A 199 -7.62 5.85 13.22
C ARG A 199 -9.15 5.80 13.17
N GLY A 200 -9.74 5.00 14.07
CA GLY A 200 -11.19 4.82 14.19
C GLY A 200 -11.68 4.72 15.64
N GLN A 201 -12.88 4.17 15.84
CA GLN A 201 -13.56 4.07 17.15
C GLN A 201 -12.75 3.34 18.25
N GLY A 202 -11.87 2.40 17.88
CA GLY A 202 -11.06 1.60 18.82
C GLY A 202 -9.59 2.01 18.92
N ALA A 203 -9.22 3.23 18.52
CA ALA A 203 -7.82 3.61 18.36
C ALA A 203 -7.04 3.65 19.68
N ILE A 204 -5.91 2.94 19.72
CA ILE A 204 -4.95 2.96 20.83
C ILE A 204 -4.05 4.19 20.70
N ARG A 205 -3.85 4.93 21.80
CA ARG A 205 -2.96 6.10 21.83
C ARG A 205 -1.52 5.69 21.52
N GLY A 206 -0.87 6.40 20.59
CA GLY A 206 0.53 6.18 20.22
C GLY A 206 0.75 5.45 18.90
N LEU A 207 -0.24 4.71 18.38
CA LEU A 207 -0.12 4.04 17.08
C LEU A 207 -0.31 5.01 15.90
N LEU A 208 0.55 4.90 14.89
CA LEU A 208 0.48 5.73 13.67
C LEU A 208 -0.73 5.38 12.80
N LEU A 209 -1.02 4.08 12.66
CA LEU A 209 -2.12 3.53 11.87
C LEU A 209 -3.03 2.66 12.74
N GLY A 210 -4.32 2.64 12.40
CA GLY A 210 -5.30 1.71 12.94
C GLY A 210 -5.31 0.40 12.16
N SER A 211 -5.86 -0.65 12.77
CA SER A 211 -5.94 -2.00 12.19
C SER A 211 -6.72 -2.04 10.87
N VAL A 212 -7.66 -1.12 10.66
CA VAL A 212 -8.41 -1.02 9.40
C VAL A 212 -7.55 -0.42 8.29
N SER A 213 -6.98 0.77 8.52
CA SER A 213 -6.12 1.44 7.54
C SER A 213 -4.92 0.58 7.17
N GLU A 214 -4.27 -0.06 8.13
CA GLU A 214 -3.13 -0.93 7.89
C GLU A 214 -3.50 -2.10 6.97
N ARG A 215 -4.62 -2.79 7.23
CA ARG A 215 -5.08 -3.91 6.41
C ARG A 215 -5.50 -3.47 5.00
N VAL A 216 -6.15 -2.32 4.88
CA VAL A 216 -6.54 -1.77 3.57
C VAL A 216 -5.31 -1.43 2.74
N ILE A 217 -4.31 -0.73 3.32
CA ILE A 217 -3.06 -0.39 2.63
C ILE A 217 -2.34 -1.65 2.12
N ARG A 218 -2.29 -2.70 2.93
CA ARG A 218 -1.59 -3.94 2.56
C ARG A 218 -2.28 -4.74 1.45
N LEU A 219 -3.59 -4.60 1.28
CA LEU A 219 -4.38 -5.51 0.43
C LEU A 219 -5.09 -4.81 -0.74
N ALA A 220 -5.13 -3.48 -0.76
CA ALA A 220 -5.75 -2.73 -1.84
C ALA A 220 -5.00 -2.92 -3.16
N LYS A 221 -5.76 -3.04 -4.25
CA LYS A 221 -5.23 -3.09 -5.62
C LYS A 221 -5.11 -1.71 -6.27
N CYS A 222 -5.64 -0.68 -5.61
CA CYS A 222 -5.60 0.71 -6.03
C CYS A 222 -4.90 1.56 -4.95
N PRO A 223 -4.49 2.80 -5.28
CA PRO A 223 -4.01 3.78 -4.32
C PRO A 223 -4.89 3.89 -3.06
N VAL A 224 -4.25 4.12 -1.91
CA VAL A 224 -4.91 4.33 -0.62
C VAL A 224 -4.47 5.67 -0.02
N LEU A 225 -5.44 6.57 0.20
CA LEU A 225 -5.24 7.81 0.93
C LEU A 225 -5.63 7.64 2.39
N VAL A 226 -4.67 7.88 3.28
CA VAL A 226 -4.87 7.82 4.74
C VAL A 226 -4.97 9.22 5.33
N VAL A 227 -6.09 9.52 5.97
CA VAL A 227 -6.40 10.86 6.51
C VAL A 227 -6.18 10.93 8.03
N ARG A 228 -5.59 12.02 8.53
CA ARG A 228 -5.22 12.19 9.95
C ARG A 228 -5.92 13.35 10.66
#